data_AF-A0A8T4M068-F1
#
_entry.id   AF-A0A8T4M068-F1
#
_cell.length_a   1.000
_cell.length_b   1.000
_cell.length_c   1.000
_cell.angle_alpha   90.00
_cell.angle_beta   90.00
_cell.angle_gamma   90.00
#
_symmetry.space_group_name_H-M   'P 1'
#
loop_
_entity.id
_entity.type
_entity.pdbx_description
1 polymer ?
#
loop_
_entity_poly.entity_id
_entity_poly.type
_entity_poly.pdbx_seq_one_letter_code
_entity_poly.pdbx_strand_id
1 'polypeptide(L)' 'MQILYLYDLKAKNKREFNRVKRVFYYHLAKLALPKTAFITKSTIVVEGNQERIMDFFFKRFKKSVTIYKVCCESIEEL' A
#
# COMPACT_ATOMS: atom_id res chain seq x y z
N MET A 1 4.50 16.77 4.93
CA MET A 1 3.37 16.18 4.19
C MET A 1 3.48 14.67 4.24
N GLN A 2 2.43 14.02 4.71
CA GLN A 2 2.28 12.57 4.77
C GLN A 2 1.29 12.12 3.70
N ILE A 3 1.44 10.89 3.24
CA ILE A 3 0.56 10.28 2.25
C ILE A 3 0.03 8.98 2.82
N LEU A 4 -1.29 8.93 2.91
CA LEU A 4 -2.06 7.79 3.37
C LEU A 4 -2.59 7.03 2.14
N TYR A 5 -2.21 5.76 2.05
CA TYR A 5 -2.74 4.82 1.09
C TYR A 5 -3.66 3.83 1.79
N LEU A 6 -4.95 3.85 1.46
CA LEU A 6 -5.93 2.85 1.85
C LEU A 6 -6.14 1.89 0.69
N TYR A 7 -6.00 0.59 0.92
CA TYR A 7 -6.07 -0.40 -0.15
C TYR A 7 -6.86 -1.65 0.22
N ASP A 8 -7.46 -2.25 -0.80
CA ASP A 8 -8.17 -3.53 -0.71
C ASP A 8 -7.79 -4.45 -1.87
N LEU A 9 -7.54 -5.73 -1.57
CA LEU A 9 -7.11 -6.73 -2.54
C LEU A 9 -8.33 -7.40 -3.19
N LYS A 10 -8.48 -7.26 -4.50
CA LYS A 10 -9.55 -7.87 -5.29
C LYS A 10 -9.13 -9.22 -5.88
N ALA A 11 -10.01 -10.21 -5.75
CA ALA A 11 -9.87 -11.51 -6.40
C ALA A 11 -11.24 -12.18 -6.58
N LYS A 12 -11.38 -13.08 -7.56
CA LYS A 12 -12.66 -13.75 -7.86
C LYS A 12 -12.95 -14.92 -6.91
N ASN A 13 -11.90 -15.53 -6.35
CA ASN A 13 -12.04 -16.68 -5.45
C ASN A 13 -10.91 -16.72 -4.42
N LYS A 14 -11.07 -17.58 -3.40
CA LYS A 14 -10.11 -17.74 -2.29
C LYS A 14 -8.70 -18.13 -2.73
N ARG A 15 -8.58 -18.95 -3.78
CA ARG A 15 -7.27 -19.39 -4.30
C ARG A 15 -6.52 -18.23 -4.95
N GLU A 16 -7.19 -17.48 -5.81
CA GLU A 16 -6.66 -16.28 -6.45
C GLU A 16 -6.31 -15.20 -5.41
N PHE A 17 -7.19 -14.99 -4.43
CA PHE A 17 -6.95 -14.06 -3.33
C PHE A 17 -5.64 -14.38 -2.60
N ASN A 18 -5.43 -15.63 -2.19
CA ASN A 18 -4.21 -16.05 -1.51
C ASN A 18 -2.95 -15.89 -2.38
N ARG A 19 -3.07 -16.11 -3.69
CA ARG A 19 -1.98 -15.87 -4.64
C ARG A 19 -1.64 -14.38 -4.73
N VAL A 20 -2.63 -13.52 -4.96
CA VAL A 20 -2.46 -12.06 -5.02
C VAL A 20 -1.86 -11.54 -3.72
N LYS A 21 -2.41 -11.96 -2.58
CA LYS A 21 -1.93 -11.61 -1.24
C LYS A 21 -0.44 -11.93 -1.06
N ARG A 22 -0.01 -13.16 -1.38
CA ARG A 22 1.41 -13.55 -1.25
C ARG A 22 2.32 -12.70 -2.12
N VAL A 23 1.95 -12.49 -3.39
CA VAL A 23 2.75 -11.69 -4.33
C VAL A 23 2.81 -10.22 -3.87
N PHE A 24 1.69 -9.66 -3.43
CA PHE A 24 1.60 -8.29 -2.92
C PHE A 24 2.56 -8.07 -1.75
N TYR A 25 2.43 -8.88 -0.69
CA TYR A 25 3.28 -8.73 0.49
C TYR A 25 4.75 -9.06 0.23
N TYR A 26 5.04 -10.01 -0.66
CA TYR A 26 6.42 -10.28 -1.09
C TYR A 26 7.06 -9.06 -1.76
N HIS A 27 6.33 -8.37 -2.64
CA HIS A 27 6.83 -7.15 -3.27
C HIS A 27 6.87 -5.96 -2.31
N LEU A 28 5.89 -5.86 -1.39
CA LEU A 28 5.87 -4.81 -0.38
C LEU A 28 7.07 -4.93 0.56
N ALA A 29 7.40 -6.13 1.02
CA ALA A 29 8.57 -6.37 1.87
C ALA A 29 9.91 -6.06 1.17
N LYS A 30 9.93 -6.03 -0.17
CA LYS A 30 11.09 -5.62 -0.96
C LYS A 30 11.20 -4.12 -1.13
N LEU A 31 10.14 -3.36 -0.89
CA LEU A 31 10.26 -1.92 -0.77
C LEU A 31 11.03 -1.66 0.53
N ALA A 32 12.25 -1.14 0.41
CA ALA A 32 13.07 -0.73 1.54
C ALA A 32 12.50 0.57 2.16
N LEU A 33 11.24 0.51 2.60
CA LEU A 33 10.56 1.64 3.22
C LEU A 33 11.26 1.98 4.55
N PRO A 34 11.37 3.29 4.88
CA PRO A 34 11.98 3.71 6.12
C PRO A 34 11.17 3.19 7.32
N LYS A 35 11.82 3.08 8.49
CA LYS A 35 11.14 2.70 9.74
C LYS A 35 10.01 3.66 10.14
N THR A 36 10.00 4.89 9.60
CA THR A 36 8.94 5.89 9.79
C THR A 36 7.67 5.56 9.02
N ALA A 37 7.70 4.62 8.06
CA ALA A 37 6.51 4.18 7.35
C ALA A 37 5.61 3.36 8.29
N PHE A 38 4.36 3.77 8.40
CA PHE A 38 3.35 3.01 9.14
C PHE A 38 2.63 2.06 8.19
N ILE A 39 2.57 0.77 8.53
CA ILE A 39 2.01 -0.26 7.65
C ILE A 39 1.08 -1.17 8.44
N THR A 40 -0.17 -1.27 7.96
CA THR A 40 -1.16 -2.24 8.46
C THR A 40 -1.63 -3.13 7.32
N LYS A 41 -2.63 -3.98 7.59
CA LYS A 41 -3.19 -4.93 6.62
C LYS A 41 -3.88 -4.26 5.42
N SER A 42 -4.36 -3.03 5.57
CA SER A 42 -5.13 -2.28 4.57
C SER A 42 -4.68 -0.83 4.41
N THR A 43 -3.67 -0.40 5.18
CA THR A 43 -3.23 0.99 5.21
C THR A 43 -1.71 1.08 5.14
N ILE A 44 -1.18 2.03 4.38
CA ILE A 44 0.23 2.39 4.36
C ILE A 44 0.33 3.91 4.46
N VAL A 45 1.13 4.42 5.40
CA VAL A 45 1.48 5.83 5.51
C VAL A 45 2.95 5.99 5.21
N VAL A 46 3.27 6.93 4.32
CA VAL A 46 4.65 7.28 3.97
C VAL A 46 4.84 8.79 3.95
N GLU A 47 6.11 9.22 4.04
CA GLU A 47 6.50 10.59 3.77
C GLU A 47 6.37 10.91 2.27
N GLY A 48 6.16 12.20 1.94
CA GLY A 48 5.99 12.64 0.55
C GLY A 48 7.16 12.27 -0.38
N ASN A 49 8.38 12.14 0.13
CA ASN A 49 9.54 11.69 -0.67
C ASN A 49 9.41 10.24 -1.18
N GLN A 50 8.55 9.41 -0.58
CA GLN A 50 8.28 8.02 -0.98
C GLN A 50 7.06 7.89 -1.91
N GLU A 51 6.31 8.96 -2.16
CA GLU A 51 5.08 8.97 -2.96
C GLU A 51 5.27 8.24 -4.29
N ARG A 52 6.32 8.61 -5.02
CA ARG A 52 6.60 8.08 -6.35
C ARG A 52 6.85 6.57 -6.31
N ILE A 53 7.59 6.09 -5.30
CA ILE A 53 7.88 4.66 -5.11
C ILE A 53 6.59 3.89 -4.83
N MET A 54 5.74 4.43 -3.96
CA MET A 54 4.44 3.83 -3.62
C MET A 54 3.47 3.83 -4.81
N ASP A 55 3.38 4.93 -5.55
CA ASP A 55 2.56 5.02 -6.75
C ASP A 55 2.99 3.99 -7.80
N PHE A 56 4.30 3.80 -8.01
CA PHE A 56 4.81 2.74 -8.89
C PHE A 56 4.49 1.34 -8.38
N PHE A 57 4.64 1.10 -7.08
CA PHE A 57 4.27 -0.15 -6.45
C PHE A 57 2.79 -0.47 -6.72
N PHE A 58 1.87 0.44 -6.43
CA PHE A 58 0.45 0.20 -6.62
C PHE A 58 0.02 0.13 -8.09
N LYS A 59 0.72 0.83 -9.00
CA LYS A 59 0.50 0.70 -10.45
C LYS A 59 0.69 -0.73 -10.94
N ARG A 60 1.64 -1.49 -10.36
CA ARG A 60 1.85 -2.92 -10.65
C ARG A 60 0.63 -3.77 -10.31
N PHE A 61 -0.17 -3.35 -9.33
CA PHE A 61 -1.31 -4.09 -8.80
C PHE A 61 -2.67 -3.50 -9.20
N LYS A 62 -2.72 -2.52 -10.12
CA LYS A 62 -3.95 -1.79 -10.52
C LYS A 62 -5.17 -2.68 -10.85
N LYS A 63 -4.95 -3.90 -11.36
CA LYS A 63 -6.03 -4.86 -11.69
C LYS A 63 -6.52 -5.69 -10.50
N SER A 64 -5.72 -5.79 -9.45
CA SER A 64 -5.93 -6.68 -8.30
C SER A 64 -6.05 -5.93 -6.98
N VAL A 65 -5.94 -4.60 -7.00
CA VAL A 65 -5.99 -3.75 -5.81
C VAL A 65 -6.82 -2.51 -6.12
N THR A 66 -7.76 -2.21 -5.24
CA THR A 66 -8.39 -0.89 -5.18
C THR A 66 -7.63 -0.04 -4.19
N ILE A 67 -7.37 1.20 -4.55
CA ILE A 67 -6.56 2.11 -3.74
C ILE A 67 -7.19 3.48 -3.68
N TYR A 68 -7.15 4.08 -2.50
CA TYR A 68 -7.45 5.47 -2.23
C TYR A 68 -6.19 6.11 -1.67
N LYS A 69 -5.86 7.29 -2.18
CA LYS A 69 -4.69 8.06 -1.79
C LYS A 69 -5.15 9.39 -1.21
N VAL A 70 -4.66 9.71 -0.02
CA VAL A 70 -4.96 10.95 0.68
C VAL A 70 -3.64 11.63 1.04
N CYS A 71 -3.53 12.92 0.74
CA CYS A 71 -2.38 13.74 1.12
C CYS A 71 -2.78 14.62 2.30
N CYS A 72 -2.03 14.55 3.39
CA CYS A 72 -2.33 15.26 4.63
C CYS A 72 -1.07 15.97 5.16
N GLU A 73 -1.24 17.04 5.93
CA GLU A 73 -0.10 17.67 6.63
C GLU A 73 0.36 16.81 7.81
N SER A 74 -0.60 16.32 8.59
CA SER A 74 -0.42 15.41 9.73
C SER A 74 -1.50 14.31 9.73
N ILE A 75 -1.22 13.22 10.45
CA ILE A 75 -2.13 12.12 10.74
C ILE A 75 -1.98 11.81 12.23
N GLU A 76 -3.11 11.70 12.93
CA GLU A 76 -3.17 11.36 14.35
C GLU A 76 -3.90 10.01 14.50
N GLU A 77 -3.37 9.15 15.37
CA GLU A 77 -4.01 7.91 15.81
C GLU A 77 -4.62 8.18 17.19
N LEU A 78 -5.94 7.95 17.33
CA LEU A 78 -6.69 8.18 18.56
C LEU A 78 -6.73 6.93 19.44
#